data_AF-A0A851ERD4-F1
#
_entry.id   AF-A0A851ERD4-F1
#
_cell.length_a   1.000
_cell.length_b   1.000
_cell.length_c   1.000
_cell.angle_alpha   90.00
_cell.angle_beta   90.00
_cell.angle_gamma   90.00
#
_symmetry.space_group_name_H-M   'P 1'
#
loop_
_entity.id
_entity.type
_entity.pdbx_description
1 polymer ?
#
loop_
_entity_poly.entity_id
_entity_poly.type
_entity_poly.pdbx_seq_one_letter_code
_entity_poly.pdbx_strand_id
1 'polypeptide(L)'
;ELKVSRMTNFGTLKQGESKRMIIWIENKGRIPQSLISCRLAGWVKDKQFSVEIPQKCENSPEAYLSSIPINQENLSKAEINSFNNDGGTTCESLNHTSIMKNGVIPDENLQNGESEQKDDMEQPIKHSNITAEIVIPPGEKIFVVIICTAVIQGHSKELLLLGFSDFTVGRYIEATVTNEEELLIAPVQPFS
;
A
#
# COMPACT_ATOMS: atom_id res chain seq x y z
N GLU A 1 16.06 -17.18 0.23
CA GLU A 1 15.42 -16.53 1.39
C GLU A 1 14.76 -15.26 0.91
N LEU A 2 13.49 -15.02 1.27
CA LEU A 2 12.81 -13.76 0.99
C LEU A 2 13.07 -12.76 2.12
N LYS A 3 13.40 -11.51 1.79
CA LYS A 3 13.60 -10.44 2.76
C LYS A 3 12.58 -9.33 2.56
N VAL A 4 11.92 -8.95 3.65
CA VAL A 4 10.96 -7.85 3.69
C VAL A 4 11.52 -6.73 4.57
N SER A 5 11.47 -5.49 4.08
CA SER A 5 11.99 -4.30 4.80
C SER A 5 11.44 -4.20 6.23
N ARG A 6 12.26 -3.69 7.16
CA ARG A 6 11.94 -3.67 8.61
C ARG A 6 11.11 -2.48 9.06
N MET A 7 11.25 -1.35 8.38
CA MET A 7 10.55 -0.13 8.77
C MET A 7 9.07 -0.27 8.45
N THR A 8 8.24 -0.11 9.49
CA THR A 8 6.79 -0.24 9.40
C THR A 8 6.05 0.79 10.26
N ASN A 9 6.75 1.82 10.75
CA ASN A 9 6.17 2.85 11.60
C ASN A 9 6.17 4.19 10.85
N PHE A 10 5.00 4.79 10.68
CA PHE A 10 4.83 6.10 10.05
C PHE A 10 5.30 7.26 10.94
N GLY A 11 5.47 7.00 12.24
CA GLY A 11 5.77 7.97 13.27
C GLY A 11 4.51 8.70 13.74
N THR A 12 4.71 9.94 14.18
CA THR A 12 3.64 10.85 14.58
C THR A 12 3.17 11.65 13.37
N LEU A 13 1.86 11.65 13.10
CA LEU A 13 1.21 12.39 12.03
C LEU A 13 0.23 13.41 12.63
N LYS A 14 0.11 14.58 11.99
CA LYS A 14 -0.97 15.51 12.33
C LYS A 14 -2.30 14.97 11.81
N GLN A 15 -3.39 15.20 12.54
CA GLN A 15 -4.72 14.83 12.05
C GLN A 15 -4.98 15.47 10.66
N GLY A 16 -5.46 14.67 9.72
CA GLY A 16 -5.67 15.06 8.32
C GLY A 16 -4.43 14.91 7.41
N GLU A 17 -3.24 14.67 7.96
CA GLU A 17 -2.04 14.39 7.17
C GLU A 17 -2.15 13.05 6.45
N SER A 18 -1.56 12.96 5.25
CA SER A 18 -1.37 11.69 4.56
C SER A 18 0.11 11.46 4.30
N LYS A 19 0.59 10.28 4.70
CA LYS A 19 1.99 9.86 4.54
C LYS A 19 2.05 8.52 3.84
N ARG A 20 3.07 8.32 3.00
CA ARG A 20 3.30 7.07 2.27
C ARG A 20 4.60 6.42 2.72
N MET A 21 4.60 5.10 2.75
CA MET A 21 5.76 4.29 3.10
C MET A 21 5.91 3.14 2.09
N ILE A 22 7.15 2.89 1.68
CA ILE A 22 7.47 1.80 0.76
C ILE A 22 7.94 0.58 1.54
N ILE A 23 7.22 -0.54 1.43
CA ILE A 23 7.68 -1.83 1.94
C ILE A 23 8.30 -2.60 0.79
N TRP A 24 9.60 -2.83 0.89
CA TRP A 24 10.32 -3.62 -0.09
C TRP A 24 10.29 -5.11 0.20
N ILE A 25 10.26 -5.90 -0.86
CA ILE A 25 10.32 -7.36 -0.86
C ILE A 25 11.41 -7.78 -1.84
N GLU A 26 12.45 -8.44 -1.35
CA GLU A 26 13.61 -8.87 -2.14
C GLU A 26 13.79 -10.38 -2.05
N ASN A 27 13.89 -11.04 -3.20
CA ASN A 27 14.14 -12.47 -3.26
C ASN A 27 15.65 -12.75 -3.29
N LYS A 28 16.26 -12.96 -2.13
CA LYS A 28 17.66 -13.44 -2.01
C LYS A 28 17.79 -14.96 -2.17
N GLY A 29 16.73 -15.64 -2.58
CA GLY A 29 16.72 -17.09 -2.84
C GLY A 29 17.26 -17.45 -4.20
N ARG A 30 17.16 -18.74 -4.52
CA ARG A 30 17.51 -19.31 -5.84
C ARG A 30 16.28 -19.71 -6.66
N ILE A 31 15.10 -19.66 -6.05
CA ILE A 31 13.84 -20.09 -6.65
C ILE A 31 12.93 -18.85 -6.75
N PRO A 32 12.20 -18.67 -7.87
CA PRO A 32 11.19 -17.64 -7.99
C PRO A 32 10.15 -17.73 -6.87
N GLN A 33 9.63 -16.58 -6.47
CA GLN A 33 8.66 -16.47 -5.39
C GLN A 33 7.45 -15.68 -5.85
N SER A 34 6.26 -16.18 -5.53
CA SER A 34 5.02 -15.64 -6.07
C SER A 34 4.22 -14.96 -4.97
N LEU A 35 4.05 -13.64 -5.08
CA LEU A 35 3.16 -12.89 -4.20
C LEU A 35 1.74 -12.99 -4.75
N ILE A 36 0.89 -13.74 -4.05
CA ILE A 36 -0.49 -14.04 -4.44
C ILE A 36 -1.51 -13.19 -3.68
N SER A 37 -1.14 -12.62 -2.53
CA SER A 37 -1.99 -11.67 -1.80
C SER A 37 -1.19 -10.65 -1.01
N CYS A 38 -1.75 -9.47 -0.86
CA CYS A 38 -1.22 -8.41 -0.01
C CYS A 38 -2.42 -7.65 0.55
N ARG A 39 -2.67 -7.76 1.86
CA ARG A 39 -3.87 -7.21 2.50
C ARG A 39 -3.60 -6.76 3.93
N LEU A 40 -4.39 -5.80 4.40
CA LEU A 40 -4.48 -5.47 5.81
C LEU A 40 -5.49 -6.41 6.47
N ALA A 41 -5.15 -6.94 7.65
CA ALA A 41 -5.90 -7.98 8.34
C ALA A 41 -6.68 -7.48 9.56
N GLY A 42 -6.66 -6.17 9.81
CA GLY A 42 -7.31 -5.53 10.93
C GLY A 42 -8.78 -5.30 10.71
N TRP A 43 -9.45 -5.06 11.85
CA TRP A 43 -10.89 -4.91 11.97
C TRP A 43 -11.37 -3.47 11.76
N VAL A 44 -10.44 -2.52 11.63
CA VAL A 44 -10.75 -1.09 11.59
C VAL A 44 -11.41 -0.78 10.25
N LYS A 45 -12.71 -0.46 10.28
CA LYS A 45 -13.49 -0.07 9.09
C LYS A 45 -13.04 1.28 8.51
N ASP A 46 -12.41 2.10 9.35
CA ASP A 46 -11.90 3.40 8.98
C ASP A 46 -10.65 3.22 8.12
N LYS A 47 -10.64 3.85 6.94
CA LYS A 47 -9.61 3.73 5.90
C LYS A 47 -8.30 4.45 6.27
N GLN A 48 -7.86 4.39 7.53
CA GLN A 48 -6.63 5.02 8.00
C GLN A 48 -5.41 4.44 7.28
N PHE A 49 -5.38 3.13 7.05
CA PHE A 49 -4.35 2.49 6.26
C PHE A 49 -4.94 1.97 4.95
N SER A 50 -4.21 2.16 3.85
CA SER A 50 -4.50 1.52 2.58
C SER A 50 -3.22 0.97 1.93
N VAL A 51 -3.40 0.02 1.03
CA VAL A 51 -2.32 -0.69 0.34
C VAL A 51 -2.48 -0.47 -1.16
N GLU A 52 -1.37 -0.12 -1.80
CA GLU A 52 -1.25 -0.02 -3.24
C GLU A 52 -0.11 -0.90 -3.73
N ILE A 53 -0.36 -1.61 -4.83
CA ILE A 53 0.60 -2.55 -5.41
C ILE A 53 0.86 -2.10 -6.84
N PRO A 54 2.09 -1.65 -7.16
CA PRO A 54 2.46 -1.29 -8.52
C PRO A 54 2.33 -2.52 -9.43
N GLN A 55 1.36 -2.52 -10.35
CA GLN A 55 1.19 -3.62 -11.30
C GLN A 55 2.28 -3.66 -12.39
N LYS A 56 3.00 -2.56 -12.60
CA LYS A 56 4.13 -2.46 -13.52
C LYS A 56 5.40 -2.15 -12.73
N CYS A 57 6.23 -3.17 -12.46
CA CYS A 57 7.51 -3.02 -11.77
C CYS A 57 8.61 -2.34 -12.63
N GLU A 58 8.26 -1.76 -13.80
CA GLU A 58 9.22 -1.13 -14.72
C GLU A 58 9.79 0.21 -14.22
N ASN A 59 9.19 0.83 -13.21
CA ASN A 59 9.58 2.15 -12.73
C ASN A 59 10.18 2.05 -11.33
N SER A 60 11.26 2.80 -11.07
CA SER A 60 11.79 2.97 -9.71
C SER A 60 10.68 3.51 -8.79
N PRO A 61 10.74 3.27 -7.46
CA PRO A 61 9.71 3.78 -6.56
C PRO A 61 9.49 5.28 -6.68
N GLU A 62 10.56 6.05 -6.95
CA GLU A 62 10.51 7.48 -7.18
C GLU A 62 9.67 7.84 -8.41
N ALA A 63 9.86 7.09 -9.51
CA ALA A 63 9.09 7.27 -10.73
C ALA A 63 7.62 6.84 -10.56
N TYR A 64 7.35 5.77 -9.82
CA TYR A 64 5.98 5.36 -9.47
C TYR A 64 5.29 6.44 -8.64
N LEU A 65 5.93 6.92 -7.57
CA LEU A 65 5.39 7.95 -6.69
C LEU A 65 5.14 9.27 -7.42
N SER A 66 6.03 9.64 -8.36
CA SER A 66 5.87 10.84 -9.18
C SER A 66 4.75 10.73 -10.22
N SER A 67 4.32 9.51 -10.57
CA SER A 67 3.27 9.27 -11.58
C SER A 67 1.84 9.29 -11.01
N ILE A 68 1.69 9.22 -9.68
CA ILE A 68 0.38 9.24 -9.03
C ILE A 68 -0.13 10.70 -9.00
N PRO A 69 -1.33 11.01 -9.53
CA PRO A 69 -1.87 12.36 -9.51
C PRO A 69 -2.00 12.88 -8.06
N ILE A 70 -1.38 14.03 -7.80
CA ILE A 70 -1.36 14.70 -6.50
C ILE A 70 -2.69 15.44 -6.33
N ASN A 71 -3.75 14.71 -6.02
CA ASN A 71 -5.01 15.32 -5.60
C ASN A 71 -5.00 15.46 -4.08
N GLN A 72 -4.14 16.32 -3.52
CA GLN A 72 -4.31 16.99 -2.21
C GLN A 72 -3.01 17.65 -1.74
N GLU A 73 -3.16 18.87 -1.23
CA GLU A 73 -2.13 19.88 -0.94
C GLU A 73 -1.26 19.59 0.30
N ASN A 74 -1.25 18.39 0.87
CA ASN A 74 -0.54 18.09 2.14
C ASN A 74 0.17 16.72 2.18
N LEU A 75 0.55 16.15 1.04
CA LEU A 75 1.25 14.85 1.03
C LEU A 75 2.75 15.03 1.26
N SER A 76 3.26 14.47 2.36
CA SER A 76 4.70 14.36 2.62
C SER A 76 5.35 13.40 1.61
N LYS A 77 6.61 13.68 1.25
CA LYS A 77 7.41 12.79 0.37
C LYS A 77 7.43 11.39 0.99
N ALA A 78 7.20 10.36 0.17
CA ALA A 78 7.20 9.00 0.67
C ALA A 78 8.57 8.67 1.29
N GLU A 79 8.56 8.04 2.47
CA GLU A 79 9.78 7.51 3.06
C GLU A 79 10.13 6.19 2.36
N ILE A 80 11.28 6.19 1.69
CA ILE A 80 11.85 5.01 1.06
C ILE A 80 12.60 4.25 2.14
N ASN A 81 12.09 3.06 2.46
CA ASN A 81 12.75 2.20 3.43
C ASN A 81 14.08 1.71 2.86
N SER A 82 15.18 1.98 3.58
CA SER A 82 16.49 1.48 3.22
C SER A 82 16.61 -0.02 3.54
N PHE A 83 17.14 -0.78 2.59
CA PHE A 83 17.80 -2.03 2.92
C PHE A 83 19.24 -1.70 3.30
N ASN A 84 19.75 -2.31 4.37
CA ASN A 84 21.20 -2.40 4.55
C ASN A 84 21.75 -3.25 3.39
N ASN A 85 22.10 -2.60 2.29
CA ASN A 85 22.68 -3.21 1.10
C ASN A 85 24.15 -2.81 1.02
N ASP A 86 25.00 -3.82 1.14
CA ASP A 86 26.35 -3.79 0.60
C ASP A 86 26.25 -4.27 -0.86
N GLY A 87 26.70 -3.45 -1.81
CA GLY A 87 26.78 -3.77 -3.24
C GLY A 87 25.57 -3.34 -4.09
N GLY A 88 25.78 -2.31 -4.93
CA GLY A 88 24.82 -1.88 -5.96
C GLY A 88 25.01 -2.61 -7.29
N THR A 89 23.92 -2.85 -8.01
CA THR A 89 23.94 -3.18 -9.44
C THR A 89 22.74 -2.55 -10.15
N THR A 90 23.05 -1.87 -11.26
CA THR A 90 22.15 -1.32 -12.27
C THR A 90 21.36 -2.42 -12.99
N CYS A 91 20.08 -2.18 -13.25
CA CYS A 91 19.22 -3.10 -14.01
C CYS A 91 19.12 -2.66 -15.47
N GLU A 92 19.44 -3.56 -16.40
CA GLU A 92 19.23 -3.37 -17.84
C GLU A 92 17.79 -3.74 -18.23
N SER A 93 17.17 -2.87 -19.04
CA SER A 93 15.79 -2.97 -19.52
C SER A 93 15.59 -4.14 -20.49
N LEU A 94 14.70 -5.08 -20.18
CA LEU A 94 14.26 -6.12 -21.11
C LEU A 94 12.79 -5.93 -21.51
N ASN A 95 12.58 -5.52 -22.77
CA ASN A 95 11.27 -5.35 -23.38
C ASN A 95 10.60 -6.71 -23.64
N HIS A 96 9.41 -6.95 -23.07
CA HIS A 96 8.55 -8.05 -23.51
C HIS A 96 7.20 -7.53 -24.01
N THR A 97 7.00 -7.71 -25.32
CA THR A 97 5.77 -7.49 -26.07
C THR A 97 4.76 -8.61 -25.79
N SER A 98 3.50 -8.29 -25.48
CA SER A 98 2.40 -9.28 -25.50
C SER A 98 1.14 -8.76 -26.21
N ILE A 99 1.11 -9.07 -27.51
CA ILE A 99 0.01 -9.42 -28.43
C ILE A 99 -1.45 -9.17 -27.97
N MET A 100 -2.16 -8.30 -28.70
CA MET A 100 -3.63 -8.14 -28.77
C MET A 100 -4.31 -9.33 -29.47
N LYS A 101 -5.53 -9.71 -29.03
CA LYS A 101 -6.63 -10.17 -29.92
C LYS A 101 -8.00 -9.71 -29.40
N ASN A 102 -8.84 -9.32 -30.37
CA ASN A 102 -10.10 -8.57 -30.29
C ASN A 102 -11.37 -9.43 -30.04
N GLY A 103 -12.47 -8.75 -29.71
CA GLY A 103 -13.87 -9.13 -29.96
C GLY A 103 -14.86 -8.19 -29.23
N VAL A 104 -15.16 -6.98 -29.74
CA VAL A 104 -16.38 -6.54 -30.51
C VAL A 104 -17.71 -6.65 -29.72
N ILE A 105 -18.36 -5.48 -29.53
CA ILE A 105 -19.66 -5.10 -28.88
C ILE A 105 -20.65 -4.67 -30.01
N PRO A 106 -22.02 -4.79 -29.95
CA PRO A 106 -23.00 -3.99 -29.15
C PRO A 106 -24.22 -4.76 -28.60
N ASP A 107 -24.76 -4.45 -27.41
CA ASP A 107 -25.67 -3.34 -26.98
C ASP A 107 -27.06 -3.38 -27.63
N GLU A 108 -28.13 -3.33 -26.78
CA GLU A 108 -29.45 -2.70 -27.01
C GLU A 108 -30.56 -3.13 -25.99
N ASN A 109 -31.14 -2.11 -25.32
CA ASN A 109 -32.60 -1.87 -25.04
C ASN A 109 -33.35 -2.65 -23.91
N LEU A 110 -34.26 -2.11 -23.06
CA LEU A 110 -34.90 -0.80 -22.78
C LEU A 110 -35.62 -0.82 -21.38
N GLN A 111 -35.57 0.32 -20.67
CA GLN A 111 -36.63 1.03 -19.89
C GLN A 111 -37.28 0.56 -18.56
N ASN A 112 -37.06 1.45 -17.56
CA ASN A 112 -38.00 2.15 -16.64
C ASN A 112 -38.58 1.47 -15.38
N GLY A 113 -38.37 2.16 -14.26
CA GLY A 113 -39.09 2.00 -12.99
C GLY A 113 -38.44 2.79 -11.86
N GLU A 114 -38.77 4.07 -11.73
CA GLU A 114 -38.37 4.93 -10.61
C GLU A 114 -39.04 4.45 -9.31
N SER A 115 -38.26 4.32 -8.23
CA SER A 115 -38.74 4.59 -6.86
C SER A 115 -37.57 5.00 -5.98
N GLU A 116 -37.68 6.18 -5.39
CA GLU A 116 -36.74 6.75 -4.45
C GLU A 116 -36.93 6.09 -3.07
N GLN A 117 -35.90 5.48 -2.48
CA GLN A 117 -35.64 5.63 -1.05
C GLN A 117 -34.20 5.19 -0.69
N LYS A 118 -33.56 6.05 0.09
CA LYS A 118 -32.22 5.93 0.67
C LYS A 118 -32.04 4.59 1.41
N ASP A 119 -30.94 3.90 1.14
CA ASP A 119 -30.15 3.23 2.18
C ASP A 119 -28.74 2.91 1.67
N ASP A 120 -27.79 3.09 2.58
CA ASP A 120 -26.33 2.94 2.49
C ASP A 120 -25.74 2.41 1.17
N MET A 121 -25.11 3.31 0.40
CA MET A 121 -24.01 2.92 -0.48
C MET A 121 -22.83 2.49 0.40
N GLU A 122 -22.85 1.24 0.87
CA GLU A 122 -21.62 0.50 1.10
C GLU A 122 -20.88 0.44 -0.24
N GLN A 123 -20.02 1.43 -0.47
CA GLN A 123 -19.03 1.34 -1.53
C GLN A 123 -18.27 0.03 -1.30
N PRO A 124 -18.18 -0.86 -2.31
CA PRO A 124 -17.48 -2.12 -2.14
C PRO A 124 -16.07 -1.78 -1.69
N ILE A 125 -15.73 -2.27 -0.50
CA ILE A 125 -14.39 -2.18 0.07
C ILE A 125 -13.48 -2.70 -1.04
N LYS A 126 -12.74 -1.80 -1.70
CA LYS A 126 -11.69 -2.18 -2.64
C LYS A 126 -10.60 -2.79 -1.79
N HIS A 127 -10.79 -4.06 -1.43
CA HIS A 127 -9.71 -4.91 -1.02
C HIS A 127 -8.73 -4.86 -2.18
N SER A 128 -7.57 -4.25 -1.94
CA SER A 128 -6.44 -4.22 -2.88
C SER A 128 -5.89 -5.63 -3.00
N ASN A 129 -6.71 -6.55 -3.50
CA ASN A 129 -6.30 -7.90 -3.79
C ASN A 129 -5.47 -7.86 -5.07
N ILE A 130 -4.36 -8.57 -5.04
CA ILE A 130 -3.50 -8.76 -6.20
C ILE A 130 -4.36 -9.38 -7.31
N THR A 131 -4.57 -8.62 -8.40
CA THR A 131 -5.44 -9.04 -9.52
C THR A 131 -4.78 -10.13 -10.37
N ALA A 132 -3.45 -10.18 -10.38
CA ALA A 132 -2.63 -11.19 -11.04
C ALA A 132 -1.39 -11.47 -10.19
N GLU A 133 -1.06 -12.76 -10.01
CA GLU A 133 0.13 -13.22 -9.28
C GLU A 133 1.40 -12.46 -9.71
N ILE A 134 2.13 -11.93 -8.73
CA ILE A 134 3.39 -11.20 -8.99
C ILE A 134 4.55 -12.14 -8.72
N VAL A 135 5.23 -12.54 -9.79
CA VAL A 135 6.44 -13.38 -9.70
C VAL A 135 7.66 -12.50 -9.42
N ILE A 136 8.44 -12.86 -8.40
CA ILE A 136 9.69 -12.23 -7.99
C ILE A 136 10.83 -13.20 -8.29
N PRO A 137 11.59 -13.02 -9.38
CA PRO A 137 12.73 -13.86 -9.72
C PRO A 137 13.85 -13.80 -8.65
N PRO A 138 14.76 -14.79 -8.62
CA PRO A 138 15.96 -14.73 -7.79
C PRO A 138 16.79 -13.48 -8.05
N GLY A 139 17.19 -12.77 -6.99
CA GLY A 139 17.96 -11.52 -7.07
C GLY A 139 17.11 -10.26 -7.28
N GLU A 140 15.83 -10.41 -7.62
CA GLU A 140 14.94 -9.29 -7.89
C GLU A 140 14.27 -8.74 -6.62
N LYS A 141 13.86 -7.48 -6.72
CA LYS A 141 13.11 -6.78 -5.68
C LYS A 141 11.87 -6.11 -6.26
N ILE A 142 10.79 -6.16 -5.50
CA ILE A 142 9.57 -5.40 -5.75
C ILE A 142 9.23 -4.56 -4.51
N PHE A 143 8.24 -3.71 -4.64
CA PHE A 143 7.74 -2.94 -3.51
C PHE A 143 6.21 -2.87 -3.48
N VAL A 144 5.68 -2.69 -2.29
CA VAL A 144 4.29 -2.30 -2.05
C VAL A 144 4.28 -0.95 -1.35
N VAL A 145 3.27 -0.15 -1.63
CA VAL A 145 3.09 1.17 -1.02
C VAL A 145 1.99 1.07 0.03
N ILE A 146 2.30 1.49 1.24
CA ILE A 146 1.33 1.67 2.31
C ILE A 146 1.08 3.16 2.45
N ILE A 147 -0.19 3.54 2.53
CA ILE A 147 -0.61 4.91 2.75
C ILE A 147 -1.29 4.97 4.11
N CYS A 148 -0.87 5.93 4.94
CA CYS A 148 -1.57 6.29 6.16
C CYS A 148 -2.27 7.63 5.94
N THR A 149 -3.59 7.67 6.08
CA THR A 149 -4.40 8.89 6.15
C THR A 149 -4.82 9.08 7.59
N ALA A 150 -4.28 10.11 8.26
CA ALA A 150 -4.39 10.34 9.69
C ALA A 150 -5.79 10.82 10.10
N VAL A 151 -6.78 9.93 10.02
CA VAL A 151 -8.20 10.24 10.32
C VAL A 151 -8.50 10.04 11.80
N ILE A 152 -8.07 8.92 12.38
CA ILE A 152 -8.37 8.54 13.77
C ILE A 152 -7.22 8.99 14.68
N GLN A 153 -7.53 9.76 15.71
CA GLN A 153 -6.56 10.21 16.71
C GLN A 153 -6.05 9.05 17.58
N GLY A 154 -4.81 9.16 18.07
CA GLY A 154 -4.18 8.20 18.97
C GLY A 154 -3.25 7.22 18.26
N HIS A 155 -2.84 6.17 18.99
CA HIS A 155 -1.99 5.12 18.44
C HIS A 155 -2.81 4.06 17.71
N SER A 156 -2.37 3.73 16.50
CA SER A 156 -3.00 2.76 15.63
C SER A 156 -1.97 1.70 15.21
N LYS A 157 -2.42 0.45 15.14
CA LYS A 157 -1.60 -0.70 14.74
C LYS A 157 -2.41 -1.63 13.86
N GLU A 158 -1.86 -1.93 12.70
CA GLU A 158 -2.52 -2.71 11.63
C GLU A 158 -1.60 -3.84 11.17
N LEU A 159 -2.15 -5.02 10.86
CA LEU A 159 -1.37 -6.18 10.42
C LEU A 159 -1.41 -6.30 8.89
N LEU A 160 -0.29 -6.03 8.23
CA LEU A 160 -0.08 -6.37 6.82
C LEU A 160 0.25 -7.85 6.67
N LEU A 161 -0.48 -8.53 5.79
CA LEU A 161 -0.23 -9.90 5.37
C LEU A 161 0.24 -9.92 3.91
N LEU A 162 1.45 -10.41 3.71
CA LEU A 162 2.04 -10.72 2.40
C LEU A 162 1.95 -12.24 2.20
N GLY A 163 0.98 -12.70 1.42
CA GLY A 163 0.78 -14.11 1.12
C GLY A 163 1.54 -14.53 -0.12
N PHE A 164 2.42 -15.50 0.05
CA PHE A 164 3.13 -16.22 -1.01
C PHE A 164 2.51 -17.60 -1.22
N SER A 165 2.83 -18.27 -2.32
CA SER A 165 2.25 -19.58 -2.65
C SER A 165 2.49 -20.66 -1.58
N ASP A 166 3.60 -20.58 -0.86
CA ASP A 166 4.06 -21.57 0.12
C ASP A 166 4.03 -21.07 1.58
N PHE A 167 3.99 -19.75 1.81
CA PHE A 167 3.95 -19.17 3.16
C PHE A 167 3.32 -17.77 3.20
N THR A 168 3.17 -17.21 4.41
CA THR A 168 2.72 -15.83 4.60
C THR A 168 3.67 -15.09 5.53
N VAL A 169 3.97 -13.83 5.20
CA VAL A 169 4.75 -12.92 6.05
C VAL A 169 3.82 -11.86 6.63
N GLY A 170 3.76 -11.79 7.95
CA GLY A 170 3.05 -10.73 8.68
C GLY A 170 3.97 -9.59 9.07
N ARG A 171 3.49 -8.34 8.96
CA ARG A 171 4.17 -7.13 9.45
C ARG A 171 3.19 -6.18 10.10
N TYR A 172 3.49 -5.74 11.31
CA TYR A 172 2.72 -4.68 11.96
C TYR A 172 3.12 -3.33 11.41
N ILE A 173 2.14 -2.55 11.01
CA ILE A 173 2.26 -1.16 10.61
C ILE A 173 1.69 -0.31 11.73
N GLU A 174 2.38 0.76 12.10
CA GLU A 174 1.99 1.60 13.23
C GLU A 174 2.01 3.08 12.85
N ALA A 175 1.10 3.85 13.43
CA ALA A 175 1.08 5.31 13.34
C ALA A 175 0.47 5.90 14.60
N THR A 176 0.99 7.04 15.04
CA THR A 176 0.36 7.86 16.08
C THR A 176 -0.18 9.13 15.45
N VAL A 177 -1.47 9.41 15.62
CA VAL A 177 -2.10 10.62 15.11
C VAL A 177 -2.36 11.58 16.27
N THR A 178 -1.86 12.80 16.16
CA THR A 178 -2.02 13.85 17.17
C THR A 178 -2.80 15.03 16.61
N ASN A 179 -3.54 15.72 17.47
CA ASN A 179 -4.16 17.01 17.17
C ASN A 179 -3.46 18.13 17.99
N GLU A 180 -3.50 19.36 17.50
CA GLU A 180 -2.93 20.53 18.18
C GLU A 180 -3.63 20.80 19.53
N GLU A 181 -4.91 20.45 19.65
CA GLU A 181 -5.64 20.54 20.92
C GLU A 181 -5.08 19.60 22.01
N GLU A 182 -4.54 18.44 21.64
CA GLU A 182 -3.94 17.48 22.59
C GLU A 182 -2.66 18.06 23.23
N LEU A 183 -1.92 18.90 22.48
CA LEU A 183 -0.74 19.58 23.00
C LEU A 183 -1.10 20.62 24.07
N LEU A 184 -2.30 21.20 24.03
CA LEU A 184 -2.76 22.20 25.00
C LEU A 184 -3.03 21.61 26.38
N ILE A 185 -3.29 20.30 26.46
CA ILE A 185 -3.61 19.60 27.71
C ILE A 185 -2.49 18.64 28.15
N ALA A 186 -1.31 18.73 27.52
CA ALA A 186 -0.17 17.90 27.88
C ALA A 186 0.26 18.17 29.35
N PRO A 187 0.60 17.12 30.13
CA PRO A 187 1.02 17.29 31.52
C PRO A 187 2.23 18.21 31.62
N VAL A 188 2.13 19.26 32.44
CA VAL A 188 3.22 20.23 32.64
C VAL A 188 4.39 19.60 33.41
N GLN A 189 4.13 18.55 34.19
CA GLN A 189 5.15 17.75 34.90
C GLN A 189 4.73 16.26 34.95
N PRO A 190 5.70 15.32 34.94
CA PRO A 190 5.43 13.90 35.14
C PRO A 190 4.90 13.64 36.56
N PHE A 191 3.97 12.71 36.68
CA PHE A 191 3.46 12.27 37.98
C PHE A 191 4.58 11.57 38.76
N SER A 192 4.79 11.99 40.02
CA SER A 192 5.82 11.48 40.94
C SER A 192 5.26 10.40 41.87
#